data_AF-A0AA43CHZ2-F1
#
_entry.id   AF-A0AA43CHZ2-F1
#
_cell.length_a   1.000
_cell.length_b   1.000
_cell.length_c   1.000
_cell.angle_alpha   90.00
_cell.angle_beta   90.00
_cell.angle_gamma   90.00
#
_symmetry.space_group_name_H-M   'P 1'
#
loop_
_entity.id
_entity.type
_entity.pdbx_description
1 polymer ?
#
loop_
_entity_poly.entity_id
_entity_poly.type
_entity_poly.pdbx_seq_one_letter_code
_entity_poly.pdbx_strand_id
1 'polypeptide(L)'
;MIRAITVLGIIATLGAVVAKTEAAPQNSQPTDKKSIAVHTPSSSEPAGIDAYPFHRPVTSGAIILYQKLISPARGTSCPMHPHCSEYGREAFANHSPIRAYIMTADRLLRCGHDLNQYRPTSVDGRRRYFDPIDLDQAFGGRMIALAAAGESESADDTNINPRSSANSTTSTNGDSDSLLFRFARQLQQEGDNQRAVTEYLRLVSYYPDSPFGGRAKLAAVQCYHAAGLFSQAVVYGESVLSEQPEATIADPIRFRVAASKFKSGDLDLALADFTGLSRGEGSFRQQSIMAQGLTHAHLHDWTAAAISFDAIDDSSQHSMKARYCARLAREASDLDYKNPKLAGLLAVVPGLGYLYDGYYGTALSALMVNGLFMWSTYEAFRQDHNGLGVTLTIFGMGWYAGNIYGSAYSAVRQNERRRHDHLLKFDLGFKF
;
A
#
# COMPACT_ATOMS: atom_id res chain seq x y z
N MET A 1 23.85 38.37 27.98
CA MET A 1 23.58 37.05 28.59
C MET A 1 22.09 36.79 28.82
N ILE A 2 21.37 37.64 29.56
CA ILE A 2 19.94 37.43 29.89
C ILE A 2 19.05 37.31 28.64
N ARG A 3 19.25 38.16 27.63
CA ARG A 3 18.47 38.13 26.37
C ARG A 3 18.61 36.84 25.55
N ALA A 4 19.81 36.24 25.51
CA ALA A 4 20.07 35.01 24.77
C ALA A 4 19.47 33.76 25.45
N ILE A 5 19.46 33.75 26.79
CA ILE A 5 18.88 32.66 27.60
C ILE A 5 17.35 32.66 27.47
N THR A 6 16.70 33.83 27.43
CA THR A 6 15.25 33.93 27.16
C THR A 6 14.87 33.43 25.77
N VAL A 7 15.66 33.69 24.73
CA VAL A 7 15.35 33.22 23.36
C VAL A 7 15.51 31.70 23.26
N LEU A 8 16.58 31.12 23.81
CA LEU A 8 16.76 29.67 23.88
C LEU A 8 15.68 28.97 24.72
N GLY A 9 15.27 29.57 25.84
CA GLY A 9 14.17 29.07 26.67
C GLY A 9 12.82 29.08 25.95
N ILE A 10 12.52 30.13 25.18
CA ILE A 10 11.30 30.24 24.38
C ILE A 10 11.28 29.19 23.25
N ILE A 11 12.41 28.96 22.57
CA ILE A 11 12.56 27.93 21.53
C ILE A 11 12.29 26.53 22.07
N ALA A 12 12.81 26.20 23.27
CA ALA A 12 12.56 24.91 23.91
C ALA A 12 11.08 24.73 24.33
N THR A 13 10.44 25.80 24.82
CA THR A 13 9.03 25.73 25.23
C THR A 13 8.04 25.66 24.06
N LEU A 14 8.30 26.30 22.91
CA LEU A 14 7.45 26.19 21.73
C LEU A 14 7.61 24.85 20.99
N GLY A 15 8.83 24.29 20.95
CA GLY A 15 9.06 22.94 20.39
C GLY A 15 8.28 21.86 21.13
N ALA A 16 8.15 21.98 22.46
CA ALA A 16 7.36 21.07 23.29
C ALA A 16 5.83 21.21 23.07
N VAL A 17 5.35 22.40 22.68
CA VAL A 17 3.92 22.62 22.40
C VAL A 17 3.52 22.02 21.05
N VAL A 18 4.36 22.15 20.01
CA VAL A 18 4.11 21.55 18.69
C VAL A 18 4.16 20.02 18.75
N ALA A 19 5.09 19.44 19.53
CA ALA A 19 5.17 17.99 19.72
C ALA A 19 3.96 17.39 20.46
N LYS A 20 3.22 18.20 21.23
CA LYS A 20 2.05 17.74 22.01
C LYS A 20 0.75 17.74 21.18
N THR A 21 0.69 18.51 20.10
CA THR A 21 -0.48 18.60 19.20
C THR A 21 -0.51 17.55 18.09
N GLU A 22 0.58 16.81 17.86
CA GLU A 22 0.70 15.82 16.77
C GLU A 22 0.94 14.40 17.30
N ALA A 23 0.11 13.96 18.25
CA ALA A 23 0.11 12.56 18.67
C ALA A 23 -0.43 11.69 17.52
N ALA A 24 0.44 10.82 16.99
CA ALA A 24 0.12 9.77 16.02
C ALA A 24 -1.16 8.98 16.42
N PRO A 25 -1.95 8.48 15.45
CA PRO A 25 -3.18 7.76 15.75
C PRO A 25 -2.87 6.54 16.62
N GLN A 26 -3.45 6.53 17.82
CA GLN A 26 -3.44 5.39 18.73
C GLN A 26 -4.41 4.34 18.19
N ASN A 27 -3.97 3.10 18.03
CA ASN A 27 -4.89 1.98 18.05
C ASN A 27 -4.31 0.80 18.84
N SER A 28 -4.94 0.51 19.97
CA SER A 28 -4.77 -0.70 20.79
C SER A 28 -6.14 -1.05 21.39
N GLN A 29 -6.63 -2.25 21.03
CA GLN A 29 -7.86 -2.97 21.43
C GLN A 29 -8.05 -3.21 22.97
N PRO A 30 -9.07 -3.95 23.50
CA PRO A 30 -10.40 -4.41 23.02
C PRO A 30 -11.60 -4.20 24.02
N THR A 31 -12.80 -4.72 23.65
CA THR A 31 -14.06 -4.97 24.42
C THR A 31 -14.98 -3.75 24.59
N ASP A 32 -16.30 -3.77 24.36
CA ASP A 32 -17.30 -4.79 24.69
C ASP A 32 -18.61 -4.61 23.86
N LYS A 33 -19.43 -5.66 23.76
CA LYS A 33 -20.68 -5.73 22.97
C LYS A 33 -21.76 -4.71 23.40
N LYS A 34 -22.33 -3.94 22.46
CA LYS A 34 -23.78 -3.62 22.41
C LYS A 34 -24.24 -2.98 21.09
N SER A 35 -25.33 -3.56 20.56
CA SER A 35 -26.29 -3.06 19.57
C SER A 35 -25.78 -2.49 18.24
N ILE A 36 -25.92 -3.31 17.20
CA ILE A 36 -25.79 -2.98 15.78
C ILE A 36 -26.96 -2.06 15.38
N ALA A 37 -26.68 -0.78 15.19
CA ALA A 37 -27.45 0.06 14.28
C ALA A 37 -26.74 -0.03 12.92
N VAL A 38 -27.47 -0.51 11.92
CA VAL A 38 -27.05 -0.58 10.52
C VAL A 38 -26.78 0.84 10.03
N HIS A 39 -25.51 1.24 9.99
CA HIS A 39 -25.10 2.43 9.25
C HIS A 39 -24.70 2.00 7.84
N THR A 40 -25.66 2.13 6.93
CA THR A 40 -25.43 2.17 5.49
C THR A 40 -24.42 3.30 5.22
N PRO A 41 -23.31 3.09 4.48
CA PRO A 41 -22.46 4.19 4.05
C PRO A 41 -23.19 4.95 2.94
N SER A 42 -24.05 5.87 3.34
CA SER A 42 -24.62 6.89 2.49
C SER A 42 -23.57 7.96 2.26
N SER A 43 -23.21 8.14 0.98
CA SER A 43 -22.93 9.43 0.35
C SER A 43 -21.92 10.36 1.01
N SER A 44 -20.79 10.57 0.32
CA SER A 44 -20.21 11.89 0.12
C SER A 44 -20.19 12.79 1.36
N GLU A 45 -19.22 12.59 2.25
CA GLU A 45 -18.74 13.75 2.99
C GLU A 45 -18.13 14.71 1.95
N PRO A 46 -18.62 15.94 1.81
CA PRO A 46 -17.96 16.91 0.98
C PRO A 46 -16.59 17.13 1.59
N ALA A 47 -15.54 16.96 0.77
CA ALA A 47 -14.19 17.40 1.09
C ALA A 47 -14.29 18.74 1.80
N GLY A 48 -13.88 18.76 3.08
CA GLY A 48 -13.91 19.95 3.90
C GLY A 48 -13.32 21.10 3.09
N ILE A 49 -14.08 22.19 3.01
CA ILE A 49 -13.80 23.35 2.15
C ILE A 49 -12.33 23.73 2.30
N ASP A 50 -11.52 23.36 1.31
CA ASP A 50 -10.11 23.72 1.19
C ASP A 50 -10.08 25.23 0.94
N ALA A 51 -10.12 26.00 2.01
CA ALA A 51 -10.03 27.46 1.99
C ALA A 51 -8.78 27.82 1.18
N TYR A 52 -9.00 28.36 -0.02
CA TYR A 52 -8.00 28.65 -1.05
C TYR A 52 -6.61 28.95 -0.47
N PRO A 53 -5.70 27.98 -0.48
CA PRO A 53 -4.38 28.20 0.08
C PRO A 53 -3.57 29.03 -0.91
N PHE A 54 -3.63 30.37 -0.77
CA PHE A 54 -2.77 31.30 -1.52
C PHE A 54 -1.28 30.92 -1.46
N HIS A 55 -0.87 30.13 -0.46
CA HIS A 55 0.47 29.60 -0.38
C HIS A 55 0.81 28.63 -1.54
N ARG A 56 -0.11 27.77 -2.00
CA ARG A 56 0.16 26.74 -3.02
C ARG A 56 0.78 27.35 -4.30
N PRO A 57 0.20 28.37 -4.96
CA PRO A 57 0.81 28.94 -6.15
C PRO A 57 2.15 29.65 -5.87
N VAL A 58 2.32 30.24 -4.67
CA VAL A 58 3.55 30.96 -4.31
C VAL A 58 4.70 29.99 -3.99
N THR A 59 4.48 29.02 -3.10
CA THR A 59 5.51 28.09 -2.63
C THR A 59 5.81 27.02 -3.68
N SER A 60 4.79 26.38 -4.26
CA SER A 60 5.00 25.43 -5.36
C SER A 60 5.53 26.15 -6.59
N GLY A 61 5.09 27.39 -6.86
CA GLY A 61 5.61 28.22 -7.95
C GLY A 61 7.10 28.55 -7.78
N ALA A 62 7.54 28.91 -6.57
CA ALA A 62 8.96 29.14 -6.27
C ALA A 62 9.80 27.87 -6.48
N ILE A 63 9.29 26.70 -6.09
CA ILE A 63 9.96 25.42 -6.32
C ILE A 63 10.03 25.09 -7.82
N ILE A 64 8.95 25.32 -8.56
CA ILE A 64 8.92 25.12 -10.03
C ILE A 64 9.91 26.06 -10.72
N LEU A 65 10.00 27.32 -10.27
CA LEU A 65 10.97 28.28 -10.79
C LEU A 65 12.40 27.78 -10.55
N TYR A 66 12.70 27.30 -9.34
CA TYR A 66 13.97 26.66 -9.03
C TYR A 66 14.23 25.43 -9.92
N GLN A 67 13.23 24.55 -10.11
CA GLN A 67 13.34 23.36 -10.96
C GLN A 67 13.62 23.70 -12.43
N LYS A 68 13.04 24.80 -12.94
CA LYS A 68 13.21 25.23 -14.34
C LYS A 68 14.48 26.04 -14.59
N LEU A 69 14.86 26.93 -13.67
CA LEU A 69 15.94 27.89 -13.89
C LEU A 69 17.27 27.48 -13.27
N ILE A 70 17.25 26.81 -12.11
CA ILE A 70 18.46 26.57 -11.32
C ILE A 70 18.86 25.10 -11.37
N SER A 71 17.90 24.19 -11.24
CA SER A 71 18.17 22.75 -11.22
C SER A 71 18.91 22.23 -12.46
N PRO A 72 18.66 22.71 -13.70
CA PRO A 72 19.40 22.23 -14.88
C PRO A 72 20.88 22.62 -14.89
N ALA A 73 21.25 23.68 -14.16
CA ALA A 73 22.63 24.13 -14.04
C ALA A 73 23.44 23.28 -13.04
N ARG A 74 22.79 22.38 -12.27
CA ARG A 74 23.49 21.45 -11.36
C ARG A 74 23.95 20.21 -12.12
N GLY A 75 25.27 20.00 -12.16
CA GLY A 75 25.88 18.81 -12.78
C GLY A 75 25.62 17.48 -12.05
N THR A 76 24.97 17.50 -10.88
CA THR A 76 24.59 16.31 -10.11
C THR A 76 23.09 16.26 -9.87
N SER A 77 22.50 15.07 -10.02
CA SER A 77 21.09 14.83 -9.73
C SER A 77 20.91 14.20 -8.36
N CYS A 78 19.86 14.61 -7.63
CA CYS A 78 19.45 13.98 -6.38
C CYS A 78 19.23 12.46 -6.59
N PRO A 79 19.84 11.58 -5.77
CA PRO A 79 19.73 10.12 -5.95
C PRO A 79 18.36 9.56 -5.54
N MET A 80 17.49 10.39 -4.97
CA MET A 80 16.21 9.95 -4.44
C MET A 80 15.05 10.11 -5.43
N HIS A 81 13.99 9.35 -5.23
CA HIS A 81 12.74 9.42 -5.99
C HIS A 81 11.51 9.47 -5.06
N PRO A 82 10.63 10.49 -5.18
CA PRO A 82 10.83 11.71 -5.97
C PRO A 82 12.09 12.49 -5.55
N HIS A 83 12.61 13.33 -6.45
CA HIS A 83 13.76 14.18 -6.15
C HIS A 83 13.46 15.11 -4.97
N CYS A 84 14.48 15.55 -4.21
CA CYS A 84 14.28 16.38 -3.01
C CYS A 84 13.46 17.68 -3.29
N SER A 85 13.59 18.29 -4.49
CA SER A 85 12.75 19.43 -4.91
C SER A 85 11.30 19.04 -5.25
N GLU A 86 11.11 17.90 -5.89
CA GLU A 86 9.78 17.40 -6.25
C GLU A 86 9.01 16.93 -5.02
N TYR A 87 9.69 16.25 -4.08
CA TYR A 87 9.17 15.94 -2.76
C TYR A 87 8.68 17.22 -2.04
N GLY A 88 9.49 18.29 -2.05
CA GLY A 88 9.07 19.57 -1.49
C GLY A 88 7.86 20.16 -2.20
N ARG A 89 7.82 20.10 -3.53
CA ARG A 89 6.67 20.58 -4.32
C ARG A 89 5.38 19.84 -3.95
N GLU A 90 5.45 18.51 -3.85
CA GLU A 90 4.33 17.66 -3.41
C GLU A 90 3.93 17.97 -1.96
N ALA A 91 4.90 18.17 -1.07
CA ALA A 91 4.63 18.52 0.33
C ALA A 91 3.86 19.83 0.45
N PHE A 92 4.28 20.87 -0.26
CA PHE A 92 3.59 22.16 -0.27
C PHE A 92 2.26 22.14 -1.04
N ALA A 93 2.04 21.14 -1.91
CA ALA A 93 0.75 20.96 -2.58
C ALA A 93 -0.26 20.25 -1.66
N ASN A 94 0.18 19.24 -0.91
CA ASN A 94 -0.69 18.31 -0.18
C ASN A 94 -0.82 18.63 1.32
N HIS A 95 0.03 19.49 1.88
CA HIS A 95 0.04 19.82 3.31
C HIS A 95 0.06 21.33 3.57
N SER A 96 -0.20 21.71 4.83
CA SER A 96 -0.07 23.10 5.28
C SER A 96 1.39 23.58 5.16
N PRO A 97 1.65 24.90 4.97
CA PRO A 97 2.99 25.41 4.73
C PRO A 97 4.02 25.03 5.80
N ILE A 98 3.59 25.03 7.06
CA ILE A 98 4.42 24.70 8.20
C ILE A 98 4.82 23.21 8.13
N ARG A 99 3.84 22.33 7.95
CA ARG A 99 4.09 20.88 7.84
C ARG A 99 4.94 20.56 6.60
N ALA A 100 4.63 21.18 5.46
CA ALA A 100 5.40 21.02 4.23
C ALA A 100 6.86 21.48 4.40
N TYR A 101 7.10 22.58 5.12
CA TYR A 101 8.44 23.06 5.42
C TYR A 101 9.21 22.07 6.32
N ILE A 102 8.58 21.55 7.38
CA ILE A 102 9.15 20.55 8.28
C ILE A 102 9.52 19.27 7.51
N MET A 103 8.60 18.75 6.69
CA MET A 103 8.82 17.56 5.86
C MET A 103 9.93 17.78 4.83
N THR A 104 9.98 18.97 4.22
CA THR A 104 11.04 19.33 3.27
C THR A 104 12.40 19.46 3.96
N ALA A 105 12.44 20.03 5.17
CA ALA A 105 13.67 20.14 5.96
C ALA A 105 14.20 18.77 6.37
N ASP A 106 13.34 17.88 6.90
CA ASP A 106 13.66 16.47 7.13
C ASP A 106 14.25 15.82 5.87
N ARG A 107 13.54 15.96 4.74
CA ARG A 107 13.97 15.37 3.47
C ARG A 107 15.36 15.85 3.05
N LEU A 108 15.66 17.14 3.23
CA LEU A 108 16.98 17.70 2.92
C LEU A 108 18.04 17.22 3.90
N LEU A 109 17.72 17.09 5.19
CA LEU A 109 18.62 16.48 6.18
C LEU A 109 18.94 15.03 5.85
N ARG A 110 18.06 14.31 5.12
CA ARG A 110 18.22 12.91 4.69
C ARG A 110 18.82 12.71 3.29
N CYS A 111 18.95 13.79 2.52
CA CYS A 111 19.21 13.70 1.09
C CYS A 111 20.67 13.28 0.83
N GLY A 112 20.87 12.10 0.22
CA GLY A 112 22.18 11.68 -0.30
C GLY A 112 23.03 10.82 0.63
N HIS A 113 22.49 10.34 1.75
CA HIS A 113 23.16 9.41 2.66
C HIS A 113 22.18 8.35 3.17
N ASP A 114 22.71 7.36 3.89
CA ASP A 114 21.96 6.21 4.42
C ASP A 114 21.12 5.52 3.32
N LEU A 115 21.62 5.50 2.09
CA LEU A 115 20.90 5.02 0.90
C LEU A 115 20.51 3.53 1.02
N ASN A 116 21.25 2.77 1.82
CA ASN A 116 20.96 1.38 2.19
C ASN A 116 19.66 1.23 3.01
N GLN A 117 19.15 2.31 3.60
CA GLN A 117 17.88 2.31 4.32
C GLN A 117 16.67 2.38 3.39
N TYR A 118 16.85 2.70 2.10
CA TYR A 118 15.79 2.92 1.13
C TYR A 118 15.71 1.80 0.09
N ARG A 119 14.50 1.57 -0.44
CA ARG A 119 14.29 0.62 -1.53
C ARG A 119 14.85 1.20 -2.83
N PRO A 120 15.73 0.47 -3.56
CA PRO A 120 16.17 0.91 -4.87
C PRO A 120 15.02 0.78 -5.88
N THR A 121 14.86 1.78 -6.74
CA THR A 121 13.92 1.81 -7.85
C THR A 121 14.63 2.26 -9.12
N SER A 122 14.19 1.78 -10.28
CA SER A 122 14.71 2.20 -11.58
C SER A 122 13.79 3.28 -12.15
N VAL A 123 14.32 4.49 -12.34
CA VAL A 123 13.58 5.61 -12.93
C VAL A 123 14.47 6.23 -14.01
N ASP A 124 13.95 6.27 -15.24
CA ASP A 124 14.67 6.76 -16.43
C ASP A 124 16.00 6.04 -16.69
N GLY A 125 16.03 4.71 -16.48
CA GLY A 125 17.25 3.89 -16.64
C GLY A 125 18.34 4.16 -15.58
N ARG A 126 18.04 4.96 -14.55
CA ARG A 126 18.96 5.23 -13.43
C ARG A 126 18.44 4.61 -12.14
N ARG A 127 19.35 4.05 -11.35
CA ARG A 127 19.05 3.58 -9.99
C ARG A 127 18.83 4.77 -9.06
N ARG A 128 17.65 4.84 -8.46
CA ARG A 128 17.24 5.83 -7.46
C ARG A 128 16.71 5.17 -6.21
N TYR A 129 16.47 5.95 -5.16
CA TYR A 129 16.02 5.45 -3.87
C TYR A 129 14.62 6.00 -3.54
N PHE A 130 13.67 5.09 -3.37
CA PHE A 130 12.25 5.42 -3.20
C PHE A 130 11.99 5.96 -1.79
N ASP A 131 11.46 7.19 -1.72
CA ASP A 131 11.08 7.88 -0.49
C ASP A 131 9.82 8.73 -0.75
N PRO A 132 8.64 8.10 -0.70
CA PRO A 132 7.37 8.76 -0.96
C PRO A 132 6.98 9.70 0.17
N ILE A 133 6.12 10.66 -0.15
CA ILE A 133 5.58 11.60 0.82
C ILE A 133 4.68 10.92 1.86
N ASP A 134 3.86 9.97 1.39
CA ASP A 134 2.94 9.17 2.18
C ASP A 134 3.47 7.74 2.27
N LEU A 135 3.86 7.32 3.49
CA LEU A 135 4.37 5.95 3.70
C LEU A 135 3.25 4.92 3.68
N ASP A 136 2.04 5.27 4.10
CA ASP A 136 0.92 4.32 4.20
C ASP A 136 0.46 3.91 2.81
N GLN A 137 0.35 4.87 1.89
CA GLN A 137 0.06 4.58 0.48
C GLN A 137 1.18 3.78 -0.20
N ALA A 138 2.42 3.95 0.26
CA ALA A 138 3.60 3.33 -0.33
C ALA A 138 3.84 1.88 0.12
N PHE A 139 3.54 1.57 1.37
CA PHE A 139 3.73 0.23 1.96
C PHE A 139 2.43 -0.56 2.07
N GLY A 140 1.29 0.10 2.24
CA GLY A 140 -0.01 -0.52 2.51
C GLY A 140 -0.90 -0.82 1.30
N GLY A 141 -0.51 -0.52 0.06
CA GLY A 141 -1.46 -0.60 -1.07
C GLY A 141 -0.90 -0.94 -2.46
N ARG A 142 0.39 -1.20 -2.63
CA ARG A 142 0.98 -1.49 -3.96
C ARG A 142 1.39 -2.95 -4.13
N MET A 143 0.44 -3.86 -3.90
CA MET A 143 0.37 -5.14 -4.64
C MET A 143 -0.43 -5.01 -5.96
N ILE A 144 -0.78 -3.78 -6.37
CA ILE A 144 -1.73 -3.52 -7.47
C ILE A 144 -1.07 -2.93 -8.75
N ALA A 145 0.20 -2.50 -8.75
CA ALA A 145 0.73 -1.73 -9.89
C ALA A 145 1.92 -2.32 -10.67
N LEU A 146 2.37 -3.56 -10.36
CA LEU A 146 3.49 -4.18 -11.11
C LEU A 146 3.15 -5.55 -11.75
N ALA A 147 1.90 -6.01 -11.61
CA ALA A 147 1.38 -7.18 -12.34
C ALA A 147 0.53 -6.79 -13.56
N ALA A 148 0.31 -5.48 -13.79
CA ALA A 148 -0.49 -4.95 -14.90
C ALA A 148 0.35 -4.27 -16.00
N ALA A 149 1.68 -4.33 -15.91
CA ALA A 149 2.57 -3.98 -17.04
C ALA A 149 2.85 -5.25 -17.85
N GLY A 150 1.78 -5.87 -18.37
CA GLY A 150 1.81 -6.74 -19.52
C GLY A 150 1.27 -5.92 -20.68
N GLU A 151 2.12 -5.64 -21.64
CA GLU A 151 1.88 -4.77 -22.78
C GLU A 151 0.56 -5.09 -23.48
N SER A 152 -0.28 -4.07 -23.62
CA SER A 152 -1.40 -4.06 -24.55
C SER A 152 -0.84 -3.98 -25.96
N GLU A 153 -0.83 -5.10 -26.69
CA GLU A 153 -0.66 -5.04 -28.14
C GLU A 153 -1.97 -4.57 -28.80
N SER A 154 -1.76 -3.58 -29.66
CA SER A 154 -2.69 -2.83 -30.46
C SER A 154 -3.55 -3.72 -31.37
N ALA A 155 -4.84 -3.39 -31.41
CA ALA A 155 -5.73 -3.76 -32.49
C ALA A 155 -5.16 -3.29 -33.84
N ASP A 156 -4.99 -4.22 -34.78
CA ASP A 156 -4.85 -3.91 -36.19
C ASP A 156 -6.01 -4.56 -36.96
N ASP A 157 -6.83 -3.69 -37.54
CA ASP A 157 -7.97 -4.00 -38.38
C ASP A 157 -7.47 -4.43 -39.76
N THR A 158 -7.58 -5.71 -40.12
CA THR A 158 -7.71 -6.09 -41.54
C THR A 158 -8.59 -7.32 -41.74
N ASN A 159 -9.84 -7.05 -42.12
CA ASN A 159 -10.48 -7.55 -43.34
C ASN A 159 -10.48 -9.07 -43.60
N ILE A 160 -11.57 -9.76 -43.22
CA ILE A 160 -11.98 -11.00 -43.89
C ILE A 160 -13.46 -10.87 -44.30
N ASN A 161 -13.66 -10.85 -45.62
CA ASN A 161 -14.97 -10.82 -46.30
C ASN A 161 -15.78 -12.11 -46.03
N PRO A 162 -17.13 -12.04 -46.03
CA PRO A 162 -17.98 -13.17 -45.72
C PRO A 162 -18.18 -14.05 -46.96
N ARG A 163 -18.06 -15.38 -46.79
CA ARG A 163 -18.60 -16.34 -47.76
C ARG A 163 -19.47 -17.37 -47.08
N SER A 164 -20.76 -17.20 -47.36
CA SER A 164 -21.82 -18.19 -47.53
C SER A 164 -21.41 -19.67 -47.45
N SER A 165 -22.16 -20.44 -46.67
CA SER A 165 -23.19 -21.30 -47.25
C SER A 165 -24.00 -21.93 -46.13
N ALA A 166 -25.31 -21.92 -46.32
CA ALA A 166 -26.27 -22.69 -45.57
C ALA A 166 -25.86 -24.18 -45.49
N ASN A 167 -26.17 -24.80 -44.35
CA ASN A 167 -27.05 -25.96 -44.34
C ASN A 167 -27.69 -26.11 -42.97
N SER A 168 -29.01 -25.95 -42.95
CA SER A 168 -29.90 -26.39 -41.89
C SER A 168 -29.91 -27.91 -41.84
N THR A 169 -29.44 -28.48 -40.73
CA THR A 169 -29.86 -29.81 -40.29
C THR A 169 -30.23 -29.71 -38.83
N THR A 170 -31.53 -29.83 -38.60
CA THR A 170 -32.19 -30.06 -37.33
C THR A 170 -31.52 -31.22 -36.61
N SER A 171 -30.64 -30.91 -35.65
CA SER A 171 -30.16 -31.85 -34.65
C SER A 171 -29.90 -31.06 -33.37
N THR A 172 -30.72 -31.37 -32.34
CA THR A 172 -30.35 -31.35 -30.92
C THR A 172 -29.74 -30.05 -30.37
N ASN A 173 -30.58 -29.20 -29.74
CA ASN A 173 -30.12 -28.10 -28.88
C ASN A 173 -29.04 -28.51 -27.85
N GLY A 174 -28.96 -29.80 -27.48
CA GLY A 174 -27.93 -30.38 -26.61
C GLY A 174 -26.54 -30.62 -27.24
N ASP A 175 -26.37 -30.42 -28.55
CA ASP A 175 -25.05 -30.47 -29.20
C ASP A 175 -24.38 -29.10 -29.26
N SER A 176 -25.16 -28.03 -29.39
CA SER A 176 -24.64 -26.66 -29.54
C SER A 176 -24.09 -26.09 -28.23
N ASP A 177 -24.76 -26.34 -27.10
CA ASP A 177 -24.30 -25.93 -25.77
C ASP A 177 -23.03 -26.70 -25.33
N SER A 178 -22.96 -27.99 -25.64
CA SER A 178 -21.80 -28.86 -25.42
C SER A 178 -20.58 -28.39 -26.23
N LEU A 179 -20.75 -28.02 -27.50
CA LEU A 179 -19.69 -27.45 -28.33
C LEU A 179 -19.19 -26.12 -27.75
N LEU A 180 -20.11 -25.24 -27.35
CA LEU A 180 -19.76 -23.94 -26.76
C LEU A 180 -18.99 -24.12 -25.44
N PHE A 181 -19.42 -25.05 -24.59
CA PHE A 181 -18.72 -25.36 -23.33
C PHE A 181 -17.30 -25.90 -23.59
N ARG A 182 -17.15 -26.82 -24.55
CA ARG A 182 -15.84 -27.41 -24.89
C ARG A 182 -14.90 -26.36 -25.49
N PHE A 183 -15.41 -25.48 -26.34
CA PHE A 183 -14.63 -24.40 -26.94
C PHE A 183 -14.18 -23.39 -25.87
N ALA A 184 -15.09 -22.95 -24.98
CA ALA A 184 -14.73 -22.09 -23.85
C ALA A 184 -13.66 -22.72 -22.95
N ARG A 185 -13.78 -24.03 -22.69
CA ARG A 185 -12.78 -24.78 -21.92
C ARG A 185 -11.43 -24.88 -22.62
N GLN A 186 -11.42 -25.03 -23.95
CA GLN A 186 -10.19 -25.03 -24.72
C GLN A 186 -9.47 -23.69 -24.61
N LEU A 187 -10.19 -22.57 -24.81
CA LEU A 187 -9.62 -21.21 -24.64
C LEU A 187 -9.05 -21.01 -23.22
N GLN A 188 -9.77 -21.50 -22.20
CA GLN A 188 -9.30 -21.45 -20.82
C GLN A 188 -8.00 -22.25 -20.62
N GLN A 189 -7.87 -23.42 -21.25
CA GLN A 189 -6.65 -24.24 -21.19
C GLN A 189 -5.47 -23.61 -21.94
N GLU A 190 -5.75 -22.89 -23.02
CA GLU A 190 -4.77 -22.09 -23.77
C GLU A 190 -4.33 -20.83 -23.01
N GLY A 191 -5.02 -20.48 -21.91
CA GLY A 191 -4.75 -19.31 -21.08
C GLY A 191 -5.47 -18.04 -21.53
N ASP A 192 -6.24 -18.10 -22.62
CA ASP A 192 -7.06 -17.02 -23.15
C ASP A 192 -8.35 -16.86 -22.32
N ASN A 193 -8.16 -16.46 -21.06
CA ASN A 193 -9.23 -16.37 -20.08
C ASN A 193 -10.27 -15.32 -20.43
N GLN A 194 -9.90 -14.23 -21.11
CA GLN A 194 -10.84 -13.18 -21.49
C GLN A 194 -11.84 -13.67 -22.54
N ARG A 195 -11.37 -14.37 -23.58
CA ARG A 195 -12.26 -14.96 -24.59
C ARG A 195 -13.03 -16.14 -24.01
N ALA A 196 -12.40 -16.97 -23.17
CA ALA A 196 -13.07 -18.07 -22.49
C ALA A 196 -14.28 -17.61 -21.65
N VAL A 197 -14.14 -16.55 -20.84
CA VAL A 197 -15.27 -15.95 -20.10
C VAL A 197 -16.42 -15.61 -21.04
N THR A 198 -16.13 -14.95 -22.16
CA THR A 198 -17.15 -14.49 -23.10
C THR A 198 -17.97 -15.67 -23.63
N GLU A 199 -17.31 -16.79 -23.97
CA GLU A 199 -17.97 -18.00 -24.45
C GLU A 199 -18.76 -18.72 -23.34
N TYR A 200 -18.25 -18.76 -22.10
CA TYR A 200 -19.00 -19.29 -20.95
C TYR A 200 -20.26 -18.46 -20.65
N LEU A 201 -20.17 -17.13 -20.67
CA LEU A 201 -21.31 -16.25 -20.46
C LEU A 201 -22.32 -16.34 -21.60
N ARG A 202 -21.86 -16.51 -22.85
CA ARG A 202 -22.74 -16.79 -23.99
C ARG A 202 -23.54 -18.07 -23.78
N LEU A 203 -22.91 -19.13 -23.27
CA LEU A 203 -23.59 -20.38 -22.94
C LEU A 203 -24.68 -20.15 -21.90
N VAL A 204 -24.33 -19.50 -20.78
CA VAL A 204 -25.27 -19.23 -19.68
C VAL A 204 -26.45 -18.36 -20.14
N SER A 205 -26.21 -17.42 -21.05
CA SER A 205 -27.24 -16.52 -21.58
C SER A 205 -28.17 -17.18 -22.60
N TYR A 206 -27.61 -17.89 -23.58
CA TYR A 206 -28.40 -18.47 -24.70
C TYR A 206 -29.02 -19.82 -24.37
N TYR A 207 -28.44 -20.56 -23.40
CA TYR A 207 -28.88 -21.89 -23.00
C TYR A 207 -29.03 -21.99 -21.47
N PRO A 208 -29.99 -21.27 -20.86
CA PRO A 208 -30.14 -21.21 -19.40
C PRO A 208 -30.43 -22.58 -18.75
N ASP A 209 -31.12 -23.47 -19.47
CA ASP A 209 -31.47 -24.82 -19.01
C ASP A 209 -30.37 -25.86 -19.32
N SER A 210 -29.22 -25.43 -19.83
CA SER A 210 -28.12 -26.34 -20.17
C SER A 210 -27.58 -27.06 -18.93
N PRO A 211 -27.32 -28.38 -19.00
CA PRO A 211 -26.66 -29.11 -17.91
C PRO A 211 -25.23 -28.59 -17.63
N PHE A 212 -24.64 -27.84 -18.54
CA PHE A 212 -23.33 -27.21 -18.36
C PHE A 212 -23.40 -25.84 -17.66
N GLY A 213 -24.60 -25.25 -17.49
CA GLY A 213 -24.78 -23.88 -17.01
C GLY A 213 -24.09 -23.61 -15.68
N GLY A 214 -24.26 -24.48 -14.69
CA GLY A 214 -23.60 -24.33 -13.39
C GLY A 214 -22.07 -24.40 -13.47
N ARG A 215 -21.52 -25.30 -14.29
CA ARG A 215 -20.07 -25.43 -14.51
C ARG A 215 -19.52 -24.24 -15.30
N ALA A 216 -20.27 -23.73 -16.27
CA ALA A 216 -19.92 -22.55 -17.04
C ALA A 216 -19.88 -21.29 -16.15
N LYS A 217 -20.85 -21.13 -15.23
CA LYS A 217 -20.85 -20.05 -14.22
C LYS A 217 -19.59 -20.09 -13.35
N LEU A 218 -19.24 -21.26 -12.80
CA LEU A 218 -18.01 -21.44 -12.04
C LEU A 218 -16.76 -21.13 -12.88
N ALA A 219 -16.68 -21.67 -14.10
CA ALA A 219 -15.52 -21.46 -14.97
C ALA A 219 -15.36 -19.98 -15.37
N ALA A 220 -16.45 -19.25 -15.58
CA ALA A 220 -16.40 -17.81 -15.84
C ALA A 220 -15.79 -17.04 -14.66
N VAL A 221 -16.19 -17.33 -13.41
CA VAL A 221 -15.58 -16.72 -12.21
C VAL A 221 -14.08 -17.03 -12.14
N GLN A 222 -13.69 -18.28 -12.42
CA GLN A 222 -12.28 -18.69 -12.44
C GLN A 222 -11.47 -17.95 -13.51
N CYS A 223 -12.03 -17.79 -14.71
CA CYS A 223 -11.37 -17.07 -15.79
C CYS A 223 -11.26 -15.57 -15.50
N TYR A 224 -12.29 -14.93 -14.91
CA TYR A 224 -12.17 -13.55 -14.44
C TYR A 224 -11.05 -13.36 -13.43
N HIS A 225 -10.95 -14.27 -12.45
CA HIS A 225 -9.86 -14.26 -11.48
C HIS A 225 -8.49 -14.44 -12.16
N ALA A 226 -8.36 -15.43 -13.05
CA ALA A 226 -7.12 -15.72 -13.76
C ALA A 226 -6.70 -14.60 -14.71
N ALA A 227 -7.65 -13.84 -15.27
CA ALA A 227 -7.41 -12.66 -16.09
C ALA A 227 -7.05 -11.40 -15.28
N GLY A 228 -7.00 -11.48 -13.94
CA GLY A 228 -6.76 -10.32 -13.06
C GLY A 228 -7.94 -9.35 -12.94
N LEU A 229 -9.11 -9.71 -13.48
CA LEU A 229 -10.33 -8.90 -13.45
C LEU A 229 -11.10 -9.16 -12.13
N PHE A 230 -10.47 -8.90 -10.99
CA PHE A 230 -10.96 -9.30 -9.67
C PHE A 230 -12.33 -8.72 -9.34
N SER A 231 -12.59 -7.44 -9.66
CA SER A 231 -13.90 -6.83 -9.41
C SER A 231 -15.02 -7.52 -10.18
N GLN A 232 -14.77 -7.94 -11.43
CA GLN A 232 -15.76 -8.67 -12.23
C GLN A 232 -15.97 -10.09 -11.69
N ALA A 233 -14.90 -10.76 -11.24
CA ALA A 233 -14.99 -12.06 -10.59
C ALA A 233 -15.87 -12.02 -9.33
N VAL A 234 -15.72 -10.97 -8.50
CA VAL A 234 -16.52 -10.78 -7.29
C VAL A 234 -17.98 -10.50 -7.65
N VAL A 235 -18.26 -9.51 -8.49
CA VAL A 235 -19.63 -9.12 -8.85
C VAL A 235 -20.40 -10.27 -9.48
N TYR A 236 -19.82 -10.94 -10.46
CA TYR A 236 -20.47 -12.08 -11.13
C TYR A 236 -20.57 -13.30 -10.20
N GLY A 237 -19.55 -13.57 -9.38
CA GLY A 237 -19.60 -14.67 -8.42
C GLY A 237 -20.69 -14.48 -7.37
N GLU A 238 -20.83 -13.27 -6.82
CA GLU A 238 -21.88 -12.93 -5.84
C GLU A 238 -23.28 -12.99 -6.45
N SER A 239 -23.46 -12.58 -7.71
CA SER A 239 -24.75 -12.72 -8.39
C SER A 239 -25.13 -14.20 -8.54
N VAL A 240 -24.19 -15.06 -8.94
CA VAL A 240 -24.43 -16.51 -9.02
C VAL A 240 -24.73 -17.11 -7.65
N LEU A 241 -24.04 -16.68 -6.59
CA LEU A 241 -24.30 -17.17 -5.23
C LEU A 241 -25.66 -16.72 -4.67
N SER A 242 -26.20 -15.58 -5.14
CA SER A 242 -27.52 -15.10 -4.75
C SER A 242 -28.66 -16.00 -5.25
N GLU A 243 -28.43 -16.74 -6.34
CA GLU A 243 -29.36 -17.74 -6.88
C GLU A 243 -29.39 -19.04 -6.06
N GLN A 244 -28.60 -19.15 -5.00
CA GLN A 244 -28.47 -20.31 -4.11
C GLN A 244 -28.17 -21.63 -4.85
N PRO A 245 -27.07 -21.70 -5.62
CA PRO A 245 -26.68 -22.92 -6.32
C PRO A 245 -26.30 -24.04 -5.34
N GLU A 246 -26.28 -25.28 -5.84
CA GLU A 246 -25.81 -26.44 -5.07
C GLU A 246 -24.39 -26.22 -4.51
N ALA A 247 -24.11 -26.81 -3.34
CA ALA A 247 -22.83 -26.64 -2.64
C ALA A 247 -21.60 -27.03 -3.49
N THR A 248 -21.77 -28.01 -4.39
CA THR A 248 -20.74 -28.45 -5.35
C THR A 248 -20.23 -27.33 -6.26
N ILE A 249 -21.06 -26.32 -6.51
CA ILE A 249 -20.75 -25.14 -7.33
C ILE A 249 -20.52 -23.92 -6.42
N ALA A 250 -21.34 -23.76 -5.38
CA ALA A 250 -21.29 -22.61 -4.49
C ALA A 250 -19.95 -22.47 -3.76
N ASP A 251 -19.41 -23.56 -3.19
CA ASP A 251 -18.16 -23.50 -2.42
C ASP A 251 -16.94 -23.12 -3.28
N PRO A 252 -16.71 -23.72 -4.47
CA PRO A 252 -15.65 -23.26 -5.36
C PRO A 252 -15.81 -21.79 -5.80
N ILE A 253 -17.04 -21.31 -6.03
CA ILE A 253 -17.28 -19.91 -6.37
C ILE A 253 -16.96 -19.01 -5.17
N ARG A 254 -17.46 -19.31 -3.97
CA ARG A 254 -17.16 -18.56 -2.73
C ARG A 254 -15.67 -18.43 -2.51
N PHE A 255 -14.93 -19.54 -2.67
CA PHE A 255 -13.48 -19.54 -2.48
C PHE A 255 -12.76 -18.69 -3.54
N ARG A 256 -13.19 -18.74 -4.81
CA ARG A 256 -12.67 -17.87 -5.88
C ARG A 256 -12.99 -16.40 -5.69
N VAL A 257 -14.19 -16.07 -5.21
CA VAL A 257 -14.60 -14.71 -4.87
C VAL A 257 -13.73 -14.18 -3.72
N ALA A 258 -13.57 -14.95 -2.64
CA ALA A 258 -12.71 -14.60 -1.51
C ALA A 258 -11.24 -14.40 -1.95
N ALA A 259 -10.73 -15.28 -2.82
CA ALA A 259 -9.39 -15.12 -3.41
C ALA A 259 -9.26 -13.85 -4.26
N SER A 260 -10.31 -13.47 -4.98
CA SER A 260 -10.32 -12.23 -5.78
C SER A 260 -10.32 -11.00 -4.88
N LYS A 261 -11.10 -11.00 -3.79
CA LYS A 261 -11.09 -9.96 -2.74
C LYS A 261 -9.71 -9.83 -2.08
N PHE A 262 -9.06 -10.95 -1.77
CA PHE A 262 -7.69 -10.94 -1.26
C PHE A 262 -6.71 -10.29 -2.24
N LYS A 263 -6.81 -10.62 -3.54
CA LYS A 263 -5.94 -10.06 -4.58
C LYS A 263 -6.23 -8.59 -4.91
N SER A 264 -7.47 -8.12 -4.73
CA SER A 264 -7.82 -6.70 -4.86
C SER A 264 -7.43 -5.86 -3.64
N GLY A 265 -7.02 -6.49 -2.53
CA GLY A 265 -6.62 -5.80 -1.30
C GLY A 265 -7.76 -5.64 -0.28
N ASP A 266 -8.96 -6.15 -0.57
CA ASP A 266 -10.12 -6.14 0.32
C ASP A 266 -10.00 -7.25 1.38
N LEU A 267 -8.94 -7.17 2.20
CA LEU A 267 -8.50 -8.24 3.09
C LEU A 267 -9.53 -8.60 4.16
N ASP A 268 -10.25 -7.63 4.73
CA ASP A 268 -11.27 -7.88 5.74
C ASP A 268 -12.46 -8.69 5.17
N LEU A 269 -12.90 -8.34 3.95
CA LEU A 269 -13.97 -9.07 3.27
C LEU A 269 -13.51 -10.47 2.86
N ALA A 270 -12.27 -10.59 2.36
CA ALA A 270 -11.68 -11.88 2.05
C ALA A 270 -11.60 -12.79 3.28
N LEU A 271 -11.17 -12.23 4.43
CA LEU A 271 -11.07 -12.95 5.69
C LEU A 271 -12.43 -13.47 6.16
N ALA A 272 -13.47 -12.66 6.06
CA ALA A 272 -14.83 -13.06 6.41
C ALA A 272 -15.30 -14.26 5.57
N ASP A 273 -15.10 -14.19 4.24
CA ASP A 273 -15.50 -15.26 3.31
C ASP A 273 -14.71 -16.56 3.55
N PHE A 274 -13.37 -16.48 3.72
CA PHE A 274 -12.57 -17.65 4.06
C PHE A 274 -12.94 -18.25 5.42
N THR A 275 -13.34 -17.43 6.39
CA THR A 275 -13.83 -17.91 7.70
C THR A 275 -15.15 -18.64 7.59
N GLY A 276 -16.04 -18.22 6.69
CA GLY A 276 -17.25 -18.98 6.39
C GLY A 276 -16.93 -20.37 5.84
N LEU A 277 -16.00 -20.45 4.89
CA LEU A 277 -15.61 -21.70 4.23
C LEU A 277 -14.82 -22.65 5.14
N SER A 278 -14.00 -22.15 6.07
CA SER A 278 -13.21 -22.99 6.98
C SER A 278 -14.03 -23.66 8.09
N ARG A 279 -15.24 -23.15 8.37
CA ARG A 279 -16.19 -23.76 9.31
C ARG A 279 -17.00 -24.89 8.71
N GLY A 280 -17.12 -24.95 7.38
CA GLY A 280 -17.80 -26.04 6.68
C GLY A 280 -16.95 -27.32 6.61
N GLU A 281 -17.57 -28.43 6.21
CA GLU A 281 -16.89 -29.72 5.98
C GLU A 281 -16.44 -29.93 4.52
N GLY A 282 -16.52 -28.87 3.70
CA GLY A 282 -16.24 -28.91 2.27
C GLY A 282 -14.76 -29.13 1.90
N SER A 283 -14.53 -29.48 0.64
CA SER A 283 -13.19 -29.71 0.08
C SER A 283 -12.25 -28.49 0.15
N PHE A 284 -12.80 -27.29 0.31
CA PHE A 284 -12.07 -26.04 0.43
C PHE A 284 -11.71 -25.67 1.88
N ARG A 285 -12.07 -26.48 2.89
CA ARG A 285 -11.84 -26.16 4.30
C ARG A 285 -10.36 -25.86 4.58
N GLN A 286 -9.47 -26.79 4.27
CA GLN A 286 -8.03 -26.66 4.52
C GLN A 286 -7.38 -25.54 3.69
N GLN A 287 -7.84 -25.35 2.44
CA GLN A 287 -7.40 -24.24 1.59
C GLN A 287 -7.82 -22.88 2.15
N SER A 288 -9.03 -22.81 2.70
CA SER A 288 -9.57 -21.59 3.31
C SER A 288 -8.83 -21.27 4.61
N ILE A 289 -8.51 -22.25 5.45
CA ILE A 289 -7.68 -22.04 6.65
C ILE A 289 -6.29 -21.49 6.26
N MET A 290 -5.67 -22.06 5.21
CA MET A 290 -4.40 -21.55 4.69
C MET A 290 -4.52 -20.10 4.20
N ALA A 291 -5.59 -19.80 3.46
CA ALA A 291 -5.88 -18.45 2.98
C ALA A 291 -6.19 -17.46 4.12
N GLN A 292 -6.85 -17.89 5.20
CA GLN A 292 -7.06 -17.08 6.41
C GLN A 292 -5.72 -16.71 7.05
N GLY A 293 -4.82 -17.68 7.23
CA GLY A 293 -3.50 -17.42 7.81
C GLY A 293 -2.69 -16.42 6.98
N LEU A 294 -2.72 -16.56 5.65
CA LEU A 294 -2.10 -15.58 4.75
C LEU A 294 -2.77 -14.21 4.85
N THR A 295 -4.10 -14.16 4.91
CA THR A 295 -4.84 -12.90 5.06
C THR A 295 -4.52 -12.19 6.37
N HIS A 296 -4.45 -12.92 7.48
CA HIS A 296 -4.02 -12.37 8.77
C HIS A 296 -2.58 -11.86 8.75
N ALA A 297 -1.66 -12.55 8.06
CA ALA A 297 -0.29 -12.09 7.89
C ALA A 297 -0.24 -10.77 7.09
N HIS A 298 -1.07 -10.64 6.04
CA HIS A 298 -1.22 -9.40 5.28
C HIS A 298 -1.86 -8.26 6.08
N LEU A 299 -2.70 -8.57 7.07
CA LEU A 299 -3.25 -7.63 8.05
C LEU A 299 -2.29 -7.31 9.21
N HIS A 300 -1.07 -7.88 9.20
CA HIS A 300 -0.07 -7.79 10.26
C HIS A 300 -0.53 -8.35 11.62
N ASP A 301 -1.59 -9.16 11.66
CA ASP A 301 -2.00 -9.93 12.82
C ASP A 301 -1.26 -11.26 12.84
N TRP A 302 0.01 -11.20 13.25
CA TRP A 302 0.91 -12.36 13.30
C TRP A 302 0.40 -13.45 14.23
N THR A 303 -0.30 -13.07 15.30
CA THR A 303 -0.87 -14.01 16.27
C THR A 303 -2.01 -14.83 15.67
N ALA A 304 -2.98 -14.17 15.04
CA ALA A 304 -4.08 -14.88 14.37
C ALA A 304 -3.60 -15.65 13.14
N ALA A 305 -2.56 -15.16 12.45
CA ALA A 305 -1.92 -15.86 11.35
C ALA A 305 -1.33 -17.21 11.83
N ALA A 306 -0.53 -17.19 12.90
CA ALA A 306 0.06 -18.41 13.47
C ALA A 306 -1.01 -19.42 13.89
N ILE A 307 -2.05 -18.97 14.60
CA ILE A 307 -3.18 -19.82 15.02
C ILE A 307 -3.88 -20.46 13.81
N SER A 308 -4.11 -19.69 12.75
CA SER A 308 -4.75 -20.19 11.53
C SER A 308 -3.88 -21.25 10.85
N PHE A 309 -2.57 -21.03 10.74
CA PHE A 309 -1.67 -22.01 10.15
C PHE A 309 -1.54 -23.29 10.99
N ASP A 310 -1.55 -23.19 12.31
CA ASP A 310 -1.51 -24.35 13.22
C ASP A 310 -2.80 -25.18 13.18
N ALA A 311 -3.93 -24.59 12.77
CA ALA A 311 -5.22 -25.28 12.64
C ALA A 311 -5.31 -26.19 11.40
N ILE A 312 -4.29 -26.21 10.55
CA ILE A 312 -4.25 -27.05 9.34
C ILE A 312 -3.89 -28.48 9.71
N ASP A 313 -4.68 -29.45 9.24
CA ASP A 313 -4.48 -30.87 9.55
C ASP A 313 -3.13 -31.38 9.02
N ASP A 314 -2.46 -32.21 9.80
CA ASP A 314 -1.16 -32.81 9.47
C ASP A 314 -1.18 -33.67 8.19
N SER A 315 -2.33 -34.25 7.87
CA SER A 315 -2.55 -35.08 6.67
C SER A 315 -2.80 -34.26 5.41
N SER A 316 -2.99 -32.94 5.52
CA SER A 316 -3.30 -32.08 4.39
C SER A 316 -2.07 -31.85 3.50
N GLN A 317 -2.29 -31.66 2.20
CA GLN A 317 -1.25 -31.24 1.25
C GLN A 317 -0.59 -29.89 1.63
N HIS A 318 -1.24 -29.11 2.48
CA HIS A 318 -0.78 -27.78 2.91
C HIS A 318 0.03 -27.82 4.20
N SER A 319 0.08 -28.95 4.92
CA SER A 319 0.69 -29.05 6.25
C SER A 319 2.14 -28.57 6.32
N MET A 320 3.00 -28.92 5.34
CA MET A 320 4.39 -28.45 5.33
C MET A 320 4.48 -26.93 5.15
N LYS A 321 3.69 -26.36 4.24
CA LYS A 321 3.65 -24.90 4.02
C LYS A 321 3.07 -24.18 5.22
N ALA A 322 2.01 -24.73 5.81
CA ALA A 322 1.37 -24.22 7.01
C ALA A 322 2.35 -24.14 8.19
N ARG A 323 3.08 -25.22 8.49
CA ARG A 323 4.10 -25.23 9.56
C ARG A 323 5.22 -24.20 9.33
N TYR A 324 5.64 -24.04 8.08
CA TYR A 324 6.62 -23.01 7.74
C TYR A 324 6.06 -21.59 7.95
N CYS A 325 4.86 -21.31 7.46
CA CYS A 325 4.18 -20.03 7.67
C CYS A 325 3.87 -19.75 9.16
N ALA A 326 3.49 -20.77 9.94
CA ALA A 326 3.28 -20.64 11.38
C ALA A 326 4.57 -20.24 12.10
N ARG A 327 5.72 -20.83 11.72
CA ARG A 327 7.02 -20.43 12.24
C ARG A 327 7.35 -18.99 11.87
N LEU A 328 7.19 -18.61 10.61
CA LEU A 328 7.41 -17.24 10.17
C LEU A 328 6.50 -16.25 10.92
N ALA A 329 5.25 -16.60 11.17
CA ALA A 329 4.32 -15.75 11.91
C ALA A 329 4.78 -15.55 13.36
N ARG A 330 5.29 -16.58 14.03
CA ARG A 330 5.89 -16.45 15.37
C ARG A 330 7.19 -15.65 15.37
N GLU A 331 8.06 -15.86 14.37
CA GLU A 331 9.24 -15.01 14.17
C GLU A 331 8.85 -13.54 13.95
N ALA A 332 7.72 -13.28 13.30
CA ALA A 332 7.20 -11.94 13.07
C ALA A 332 6.76 -11.24 14.36
N SER A 333 6.13 -11.99 15.29
CA SER A 333 5.70 -11.43 16.58
C SER A 333 6.87 -11.03 17.47
N ASP A 334 8.04 -11.64 17.28
CA ASP A 334 9.27 -11.36 18.02
C ASP A 334 10.15 -10.30 17.32
N LEU A 335 9.68 -9.66 16.25
CA LEU A 335 10.44 -8.61 15.56
C LEU A 335 10.63 -7.40 16.47
N ASP A 336 11.89 -7.03 16.69
CA ASP A 336 12.23 -5.79 17.39
C ASP A 336 11.77 -4.58 16.58
N TYR A 337 10.72 -3.89 17.03
CA TYR A 337 10.29 -2.63 16.45
C TYR A 337 10.95 -1.44 17.16
N LYS A 338 11.36 -0.44 16.39
CA LYS A 338 11.80 0.85 16.90
C LYS A 338 10.61 1.61 17.48
N ASN A 339 10.84 2.38 18.54
CA ASN A 339 9.80 3.23 19.13
C ASN A 339 9.87 4.65 18.54
N PRO A 340 8.89 5.08 17.72
CA PRO A 340 8.92 6.41 17.09
C PRO A 340 8.91 7.56 18.10
N LYS A 341 8.22 7.40 19.24
CA LYS A 341 8.16 8.42 20.28
C LYS A 341 9.51 8.59 20.97
N LEU A 342 10.21 7.48 21.21
CA LEU A 342 11.56 7.52 21.76
C LEU A 342 12.54 8.18 20.78
N ALA A 343 12.46 7.83 19.49
CA ALA A 343 13.28 8.46 18.46
C ALA A 343 13.07 9.98 18.40
N GLY A 344 11.82 10.43 18.42
CA GLY A 344 11.47 11.86 18.50
C GLY A 344 11.95 12.54 19.79
N LEU A 345 11.85 11.86 20.94
CA LEU A 345 12.34 12.38 22.21
C LEU A 345 13.86 12.55 22.22
N LEU A 346 14.60 11.56 21.70
CA LEU A 346 16.06 11.63 21.58
C LEU A 346 16.49 12.77 20.67
N ALA A 347 15.71 13.06 19.62
CA ALA A 347 15.99 14.11 18.65
C ALA A 347 15.97 15.54 19.21
N VAL A 348 15.58 15.75 20.47
CA VAL A 348 15.79 17.03 21.18
C VAL A 348 17.26 17.46 21.08
N VAL A 349 18.19 16.49 21.16
CA VAL A 349 19.57 16.70 20.74
C VAL A 349 19.65 16.35 19.25
N PRO A 350 19.98 17.32 18.37
CA PRO A 350 20.01 17.10 16.93
C PRO A 350 20.79 15.85 16.54
N GLY A 351 20.16 14.99 15.73
CA GLY A 351 20.76 13.76 15.21
C GLY A 351 20.62 12.51 16.09
N LEU A 352 20.34 12.60 17.40
CA LEU A 352 20.28 11.40 18.26
C LEU A 352 19.12 10.46 17.92
N GLY A 353 17.98 10.98 17.46
CA GLY A 353 16.87 10.14 17.01
C GLY A 353 17.23 9.32 15.77
N TYR A 354 17.81 9.96 14.76
CA TYR A 354 18.37 9.26 13.60
C TYR A 354 19.47 8.26 13.95
N LEU A 355 20.31 8.59 14.94
CA LEU A 355 21.35 7.68 15.42
C LEU A 355 20.73 6.40 16.02
N TYR A 356 19.67 6.55 16.81
CA TYR A 356 18.91 5.43 17.37
C TYR A 356 18.28 4.53 16.29
N ASP A 357 17.85 5.11 15.17
CA ASP A 357 17.26 4.38 14.04
C ASP A 357 18.32 3.79 13.08
N GLY A 358 19.60 4.11 13.26
CA GLY A 358 20.70 3.64 12.42
C GLY A 358 20.90 4.45 11.12
N TYR A 359 20.43 5.69 11.09
CA TYR A 359 20.68 6.66 10.02
C TYR A 359 21.90 7.53 10.39
N TYR A 360 23.10 6.96 10.34
CA TYR A 360 24.32 7.62 10.81
C TYR A 360 24.69 8.87 10.01
N GLY A 361 24.52 8.84 8.69
CA GLY A 361 24.77 10.00 7.84
C GLY A 361 23.80 11.14 8.15
N THR A 362 22.52 10.79 8.39
CA THR A 362 21.47 11.74 8.76
C THR A 362 21.69 12.30 10.16
N ALA A 363 22.14 11.48 11.10
CA ALA A 363 22.47 11.95 12.44
C ALA A 363 23.56 13.04 12.39
N LEU A 364 24.60 12.83 11.58
CA LEU A 364 25.67 13.81 11.41
C LEU A 364 25.19 15.07 10.69
N SER A 365 24.46 14.96 9.59
CA SER A 365 23.94 16.13 8.86
C SER A 365 22.99 16.96 9.73
N ALA A 366 22.10 16.30 10.49
CA ALA A 366 21.18 16.95 11.42
C ALA A 366 21.93 17.69 12.54
N LEU A 367 22.97 17.08 13.11
CA LEU A 367 23.82 17.73 14.11
C LEU A 367 24.53 18.96 13.52
N MET A 368 25.13 18.83 12.34
CA MET A 368 25.88 19.91 11.71
C MET A 368 24.98 21.09 11.32
N VAL A 369 23.86 20.82 10.63
CA VAL A 369 22.96 21.88 10.16
C VAL A 369 22.31 22.60 11.33
N ASN A 370 21.77 21.88 12.31
CA ASN A 370 21.15 22.51 13.48
C ASN A 370 22.20 23.23 14.35
N GLY A 371 23.36 22.62 14.55
CA GLY A 371 24.47 23.25 15.28
C GLY A 371 24.93 24.55 14.62
N LEU A 372 25.02 24.57 13.28
CA LEU A 372 25.34 25.78 12.52
C LEU A 372 24.28 26.87 12.71
N PHE A 373 22.99 26.54 12.56
CA PHE A 373 21.92 27.53 12.80
C PHE A 373 21.93 28.06 14.23
N MET A 374 22.12 27.20 15.23
CA MET A 374 22.19 27.60 16.63
C MET A 374 23.39 28.52 16.88
N TRP A 375 24.57 28.16 16.40
CA TRP A 375 25.77 28.97 16.54
C TRP A 375 25.67 30.30 15.80
N SER A 376 25.22 30.30 14.54
CA SER A 376 25.04 31.53 13.76
C SER A 376 23.98 32.46 14.36
N THR A 377 22.88 31.91 14.88
CA THR A 377 21.85 32.69 15.58
C THR A 377 22.43 33.34 16.85
N TYR A 378 23.16 32.55 17.65
CA TYR A 378 23.82 33.04 18.86
C TYR A 378 24.79 34.18 18.54
N GLU A 379 25.64 34.00 17.53
CA GLU A 379 26.63 35.01 17.15
C GLU A 379 25.99 36.28 16.58
N ALA A 380 24.92 36.14 15.80
CA ALA A 380 24.16 37.28 15.28
C ALA A 380 23.58 38.15 16.40
N PHE A 381 22.97 37.54 17.43
CA PHE A 381 22.48 38.29 18.58
C PHE A 381 23.62 38.83 19.47
N ARG A 382 24.75 38.12 19.56
CA ARG A 382 25.92 38.57 20.32
C ARG A 382 26.54 39.84 19.72
N GLN A 383 26.52 39.98 18.40
CA GLN A 383 27.02 41.15 17.67
C GLN A 383 25.94 42.23 17.42
N ASP A 384 24.80 42.17 18.13
CA ASP A 384 23.66 43.10 17.98
C ASP A 384 23.03 43.13 16.56
N HIS A 385 23.29 42.13 15.72
CA HIS A 385 22.66 41.94 14.41
C HIS A 385 21.27 41.29 14.56
N ASN A 386 20.35 41.99 15.24
CA ASN A 386 19.04 41.44 15.62
C ASN A 386 18.18 40.95 14.44
N GLY A 387 18.19 41.68 13.30
CA GLY A 387 17.42 41.28 12.11
C GLY A 387 17.90 39.94 11.52
N LEU A 388 19.22 39.74 11.46
CA LEU A 388 19.82 38.48 11.04
C LEU A 388 19.52 37.37 12.05
N GLY A 389 19.63 37.66 13.35
CA GLY A 389 19.32 36.71 14.42
C GLY A 389 17.89 36.19 14.35
N VAL A 390 16.90 37.09 14.16
CA VAL A 390 15.49 36.70 13.99
C VAL A 390 15.29 35.84 12.74
N THR A 391 15.89 36.24 11.62
CA THR A 391 15.78 35.49 10.36
C THR A 391 16.35 34.08 10.50
N LEU A 392 17.56 33.94 11.04
CA LEU A 392 18.20 32.65 11.29
C LEU A 392 17.41 31.80 12.29
N THR A 393 16.76 32.41 13.27
CA THR A 393 15.88 31.70 14.21
C THR A 393 14.67 31.11 13.47
N ILE A 394 13.99 31.88 12.63
CA ILE A 394 12.81 31.41 11.87
C ILE A 394 13.17 30.22 10.97
N PHE A 395 14.25 30.33 10.19
CA PHE A 395 14.70 29.23 9.35
C PHE A 395 15.21 28.05 10.19
N GLY A 396 16.03 28.30 11.21
CA GLY A 396 16.60 27.27 12.08
C GLY A 396 15.53 26.44 12.81
N MET A 397 14.43 27.06 13.22
CA MET A 397 13.31 26.36 13.86
C MET A 397 12.69 25.29 12.96
N GLY A 398 12.58 25.53 11.66
CA GLY A 398 12.07 24.52 10.73
C GLY A 398 13.01 23.34 10.54
N TRP A 399 14.32 23.60 10.49
CA TRP A 399 15.33 22.53 10.45
C TRP A 399 15.36 21.71 11.74
N TYR A 400 15.16 22.36 12.89
CA TYR A 400 15.09 21.68 14.18
C TYR A 400 13.83 20.83 14.31
N ALA A 401 12.68 21.39 13.93
CA ALA A 401 11.41 20.65 13.87
C ALA A 401 11.49 19.49 12.87
N GLY A 402 12.09 19.69 11.70
CA GLY A 402 12.35 18.65 10.70
C GLY A 402 13.22 17.52 11.23
N ASN A 403 14.25 17.83 12.03
CA ASN A 403 15.06 16.80 12.70
C ASN A 403 14.25 15.95 13.69
N ILE A 404 13.34 16.55 14.47
CA ILE A 404 12.50 15.82 15.44
C ILE A 404 11.45 14.97 14.70
N TYR A 405 10.71 15.60 13.79
CA TYR A 405 9.71 14.93 12.94
C TYR A 405 10.33 13.76 12.19
N GLY A 406 11.44 14.00 11.50
CA GLY A 406 12.09 13.01 10.67
C GLY A 406 12.70 11.87 11.48
N SER A 407 13.18 12.13 12.70
CA SER A 407 13.63 11.06 13.61
C SER A 407 12.50 10.13 14.03
N ALA A 408 11.30 10.66 14.34
CA ALA A 408 10.17 9.78 14.61
C ALA A 408 9.75 8.99 13.36
N TYR A 409 9.79 9.64 12.19
CA TYR A 409 9.38 9.03 10.92
C TYR A 409 10.37 8.00 10.37
N SER A 410 11.67 8.14 10.64
CA SER A 410 12.69 7.15 10.29
C SER A 410 12.48 5.83 11.04
N ALA A 411 12.06 5.88 12.30
CA ALA A 411 11.69 4.70 13.08
C ALA A 411 10.48 3.99 12.45
N VAL A 412 9.43 4.73 12.09
CA VAL A 412 8.24 4.19 11.40
C VAL A 412 8.66 3.50 10.09
N ARG A 413 9.46 4.18 9.26
CA ARG A 413 9.93 3.61 7.98
C ARG A 413 10.73 2.33 8.17
N GLN A 414 11.57 2.26 9.19
CA GLN A 414 12.34 1.05 9.47
C GLN A 414 11.43 -0.09 9.94
N ASN A 415 10.40 0.19 10.74
CA ASN A 415 9.43 -0.81 11.18
C ASN A 415 8.60 -1.35 10.01
N GLU A 416 8.09 -0.46 9.15
CA GLU A 416 7.32 -0.85 7.96
C GLU A 416 8.16 -1.67 6.99
N ARG A 417 9.42 -1.28 6.79
CA ARG A 417 10.35 -2.09 6.01
C ARG A 417 10.56 -3.49 6.61
N ARG A 418 10.79 -3.59 7.93
CA ARG A 418 10.95 -4.90 8.61
C ARG A 418 9.69 -5.76 8.44
N ARG A 419 8.50 -5.17 8.57
CA ARG A 419 7.21 -5.85 8.33
C ARG A 419 7.11 -6.35 6.89
N HIS A 420 7.36 -5.49 5.93
CA HIS A 420 7.27 -5.82 4.51
C HIS A 420 8.29 -6.90 4.11
N ASP A 421 9.56 -6.73 4.47
CA ASP A 421 10.64 -7.68 4.20
C ASP A 421 10.33 -9.06 4.80
N HIS A 422 9.67 -9.10 5.96
CA HIS A 422 9.22 -10.34 6.59
C HIS A 422 7.98 -10.93 5.90
N LEU A 423 7.01 -10.10 5.51
CA LEU A 423 5.82 -10.53 4.79
C LEU A 423 6.17 -11.19 3.44
N LEU A 424 7.20 -10.70 2.74
CA LEU A 424 7.69 -11.29 1.48
C LEU A 424 8.12 -12.76 1.64
N LYS A 425 8.50 -13.21 2.84
CA LYS A 425 8.87 -14.61 3.10
C LYS A 425 7.67 -15.57 3.02
N PHE A 426 6.44 -15.07 3.10
CA PHE A 426 5.22 -15.87 2.98
C PHE A 426 4.85 -16.21 1.53
N ASP A 427 5.55 -15.65 0.53
CA ASP A 427 5.31 -15.94 -0.87
C ASP A 427 5.85 -17.33 -1.27
N LEU A 428 5.04 -18.35 -0.99
CA LEU A 428 5.36 -19.77 -1.23
C LEU A 428 4.67 -20.33 -2.49
N GLY A 429 4.31 -19.45 -3.43
CA GLY A 429 3.56 -19.83 -4.63
C GLY A 429 2.23 -20.51 -4.29
N PHE A 430 1.56 -20.07 -3.21
CA PHE A 430 0.19 -20.51 -2.93
C PHE A 430 -0.72 -20.02 -4.05
N LYS A 431 -1.17 -20.95 -4.89
CA LYS A 431 -2.16 -20.68 -5.92
C LYS A 431 -3.51 -20.76 -5.24
N PHE A 432 -4.20 -19.62 -5.23
CA PHE A 432 -5.57 -19.57 -4.79
C PHE A 432 -6.40 -20.47 -5.67
#